data_AF-A0A7W7N540-F1
#
_entry.id   AF-A0A7W7N540-F1
#
_cell.length_a   1.000
_cell.length_b   1.000
_cell.length_c   1.000
_cell.angle_alpha   90.00
_cell.angle_beta   90.00
_cell.angle_gamma   90.00
#
_symmetry.space_group_name_H-M   'P 1'
#
loop_
_entity.id
_entity.type
_entity.pdbx_description
1 polymer ?
#
loop_
_entity_poly.entity_id
_entity_poly.type
_entity_poly.pdbx_seq_one_letter_code
_entity_poly.pdbx_strand_id
1 'polypeptide(L)'
;MPAEAKTRTAADDQATDWIARLGTRTISLDTIHEFARWREDPANAEAYRRAEQLWSRTGELAEDPDIQAALAQAQRRRPRRFGAKQIGAVGLTAALAASLAAGVFFWQGRDTYATGIGEQRVLQLADGSRVRLDTASKMRIRFTAGERRIELAEGQALFEVAHNPGRPFVVSTTDASVTAVGTVFEVRRVGSETRVVLVSGAVDVAQAAAPGAPQRLQPNQQSAIKSGKAKVSTVNAHTATSWTDGELTFVDTPLADAVAEVNRYLAAPIRGPPRPACRRR
;
A
#
# COMPACT_ATOMS: atom_id res chain seq x y z
N MET A 1 10.90 -46.47 -8.84
CA MET A 1 11.89 -45.41 -8.57
C MET A 1 11.45 -44.68 -7.32
N PRO A 2 12.18 -44.75 -6.20
CA PRO A 2 11.76 -44.05 -5.00
C PRO A 2 12.07 -42.56 -5.16
N ALA A 3 11.06 -41.70 -4.92
CA ALA A 3 11.23 -40.26 -4.87
C ALA A 3 12.11 -39.91 -3.67
N GLU A 4 13.29 -39.36 -3.92
CA GLU A 4 14.15 -38.79 -2.89
C GLU A 4 13.39 -37.69 -2.15
N ALA A 5 12.98 -37.96 -0.92
CA ALA A 5 12.53 -36.93 -0.01
C ALA A 5 13.75 -36.06 0.35
N LYS A 6 13.96 -34.96 -0.39
CA LYS A 6 14.99 -33.97 -0.05
C LYS A 6 14.76 -33.50 1.39
N THR A 7 15.76 -33.70 2.23
CA THR A 7 15.76 -33.26 3.63
C THR A 7 15.59 -31.74 3.68
N ARG A 8 14.56 -31.26 4.38
CA ARG A 8 14.34 -29.82 4.62
C ARG A 8 15.51 -29.24 5.39
N THR A 9 16.04 -28.11 4.94
CA THR A 9 17.11 -27.37 5.61
C THR A 9 16.54 -26.27 6.51
N ALA A 10 17.32 -25.76 7.46
CA ALA A 10 16.92 -24.61 8.29
C ALA A 10 16.57 -23.36 7.44
N ALA A 11 17.25 -23.18 6.30
CA ALA A 11 16.94 -22.13 5.34
C ALA A 11 15.58 -22.32 4.66
N ASP A 12 15.17 -23.57 4.36
CA ASP A 12 13.84 -23.86 3.78
C ASP A 12 12.71 -23.62 4.80
N ASP A 13 12.96 -23.90 6.08
CA ASP A 13 12.01 -23.63 7.16
C ASP A 13 11.83 -22.12 7.37
N GLN A 14 12.94 -21.38 7.42
CA GLN A 14 12.93 -19.91 7.50
C GLN A 14 12.28 -19.27 6.25
N ALA A 15 12.52 -19.80 5.06
CA ALA A 15 11.87 -19.35 3.83
C ALA A 15 10.34 -19.46 3.90
N THR A 16 9.82 -20.55 4.47
CA THR A 16 8.38 -20.76 4.62
C THR A 16 7.77 -19.77 5.62
N ASP A 17 8.46 -19.52 6.73
CA ASP A 17 8.07 -18.50 7.71
C ASP A 17 8.07 -17.10 7.08
N TRP A 18 9.08 -16.78 6.25
CA TRP A 18 9.10 -15.53 5.49
C TRP A 18 7.93 -15.40 4.52
N ILE A 19 7.56 -16.44 3.77
CA ILE A 19 6.36 -16.42 2.91
C ILE A 19 5.10 -16.15 3.72
N ALA A 20 4.95 -16.75 4.91
CA ALA A 20 3.80 -16.50 5.77
C ALA A 20 3.76 -15.05 6.30
N ARG A 21 4.91 -14.52 6.75
CA ARG A 21 5.02 -13.13 7.26
C ARG A 21 4.80 -12.10 6.15
N LEU A 22 5.40 -12.31 4.98
CA LEU A 22 5.29 -11.42 3.82
C LEU A 22 3.97 -11.57 3.06
N GLY A 23 3.23 -12.67 3.27
CA GLY A 23 1.90 -12.89 2.71
C GLY A 23 0.78 -12.20 3.51
N THR A 24 1.10 -11.53 4.62
CA THR A 24 0.10 -10.81 5.42
C THR A 24 -0.26 -9.46 4.78
N ARG A 25 -1.48 -8.98 5.04
CA ARG A 25 -1.99 -7.71 4.48
C ARG A 25 -1.29 -6.45 5.01
N THR A 26 -0.56 -6.57 6.11
CA THR A 26 0.09 -5.44 6.80
C THR A 26 1.46 -5.89 7.26
N ILE A 27 2.51 -5.30 6.69
CA ILE A 27 3.91 -5.63 7.01
C ILE A 27 4.62 -4.34 7.45
N SER A 28 5.39 -4.41 8.54
CA SER A 28 6.21 -3.29 9.02
C SER A 28 7.50 -3.14 8.21
N LEU A 29 8.08 -1.94 8.18
CA LEU A 29 9.38 -1.71 7.54
C LEU A 29 10.50 -2.56 8.17
N ASP A 30 10.48 -2.74 9.49
CA ASP A 30 11.45 -3.60 10.20
C ASP A 30 11.42 -5.03 9.68
N THR A 31 10.22 -5.58 9.40
CA THR A 31 10.07 -6.93 8.84
C THR A 31 10.69 -7.02 7.45
N ILE A 32 10.59 -5.96 6.63
CA ILE A 32 11.21 -5.88 5.30
C ILE A 32 12.74 -5.81 5.43
N HIS A 33 13.26 -5.01 6.35
CA HIS A 33 14.71 -4.89 6.59
C HIS A 33 15.31 -6.19 7.16
N GLU A 34 14.58 -6.89 8.03
CA GLU A 34 14.96 -8.23 8.50
C GLU A 34 14.97 -9.24 7.37
N PHE A 35 13.95 -9.22 6.49
CA PHE A 35 13.91 -10.10 5.32
C PHE A 35 15.05 -9.82 4.35
N ALA A 36 15.32 -8.53 4.05
CA ALA A 36 16.40 -8.13 3.16
C ALA A 36 17.76 -8.63 3.66
N ARG A 37 18.06 -8.42 4.95
CA ARG A 37 19.29 -8.93 5.59
C ARG A 37 19.37 -10.45 5.59
N TRP A 38 18.27 -11.14 5.89
CA TRP A 38 18.24 -12.61 5.88
C TRP A 38 18.53 -13.19 4.48
N ARG A 39 18.07 -12.51 3.43
CA ARG A 39 18.21 -12.93 2.03
C ARG A 39 19.60 -12.62 1.42
N GLU A 40 20.45 -11.86 2.10
CA GLU A 40 21.83 -11.59 1.63
C GLU A 40 22.66 -12.88 1.52
N ASP A 41 22.35 -13.90 2.33
CA ASP A 41 22.96 -15.22 2.21
C ASP A 41 22.43 -15.96 0.95
N PRO A 42 23.31 -16.40 0.03
CA PRO A 42 22.91 -17.15 -1.17
C PRO A 42 22.08 -18.41 -0.90
N ALA A 43 22.32 -19.12 0.21
CA ALA A 43 21.57 -20.31 0.58
C ALA A 43 20.11 -19.97 0.95
N ASN A 44 19.90 -18.85 1.65
CA ASN A 44 18.59 -18.36 2.03
C ASN A 44 17.83 -17.81 0.81
N ALA A 45 18.51 -17.08 -0.06
CA ALA A 45 17.93 -16.58 -1.31
C ALA A 45 17.43 -17.73 -2.21
N GLU A 46 18.19 -18.82 -2.29
CA GLU A 46 17.79 -20.03 -3.02
C GLU A 46 16.61 -20.74 -2.37
N ALA A 47 16.64 -20.90 -1.05
CA ALA A 47 15.55 -21.51 -0.29
C ALA A 47 14.23 -20.74 -0.45
N TYR A 48 14.28 -19.41 -0.39
CA TYR A 48 13.14 -18.54 -0.63
C TYR A 48 12.57 -18.71 -2.04
N ARG A 49 13.43 -18.77 -3.08
CA ARG A 49 12.99 -18.96 -4.47
C ARG A 49 12.28 -20.29 -4.67
N ARG A 50 12.75 -21.37 -4.03
CA ARG A 50 12.08 -22.68 -4.06
C ARG A 50 10.70 -22.64 -3.41
N ALA A 51 10.60 -21.99 -2.26
CA ALA A 51 9.34 -21.86 -1.52
C ALA A 51 8.33 -20.98 -2.30
N GLU A 52 8.79 -19.91 -2.96
CA GLU A 52 7.98 -19.04 -3.82
C GLU A 52 7.44 -19.78 -5.04
N GLN A 53 8.26 -20.60 -5.71
CA GLN A 53 7.82 -21.43 -6.83
C GLN A 53 6.74 -22.44 -6.43
N LEU A 54 6.86 -23.03 -5.23
CA LEU A 54 5.87 -23.95 -4.70
C LEU A 54 4.56 -23.22 -4.37
N TRP A 55 4.64 -22.05 -3.74
CA TRP A 55 3.49 -21.21 -3.41
C TRP A 55 2.77 -20.68 -4.66
N SER A 56 3.50 -20.24 -5.68
CA SER A 56 2.94 -19.78 -6.96
C SER A 56 2.07 -20.86 -7.63
N ARG A 57 2.53 -22.12 -7.60
CA ARG A 57 1.75 -23.26 -8.14
C ARG A 57 0.46 -23.51 -7.37
N THR A 58 0.41 -23.18 -6.08
CA THR A 58 -0.85 -23.26 -5.31
C THR A 58 -1.81 -22.10 -5.60
N GLY A 59 -1.28 -20.92 -5.95
CA GLY A 59 -2.08 -19.78 -6.42
C GLY A 59 -2.80 -20.08 -7.74
N GLU A 60 -2.16 -20.82 -8.66
CA GLU A 60 -2.77 -21.30 -9.91
C GLU A 60 -3.98 -22.22 -9.66
N LEU A 61 -3.97 -23.04 -8.60
CA LEU A 61 -5.15 -23.82 -8.20
C LEU A 61 -6.27 -22.95 -7.60
N ALA A 62 -5.96 -21.83 -6.95
CA ALA A 62 -7.00 -20.93 -6.43
C ALA A 62 -7.77 -20.20 -7.54
N GLU A 63 -7.17 -20.08 -8.73
CA GLU A 63 -7.79 -19.55 -9.95
C GLU A 63 -8.43 -20.65 -10.84
N ASP A 64 -8.41 -21.91 -10.39
CA ASP A 64 -9.02 -23.02 -11.12
C ASP A 64 -10.54 -22.78 -11.32
N PRO A 65 -11.04 -22.82 -12.57
CA PRO A 65 -12.44 -22.58 -12.88
C PRO A 65 -13.39 -23.54 -12.15
N ASP A 66 -12.98 -24.78 -11.90
CA ASP A 66 -13.80 -25.78 -11.22
C ASP A 66 -13.89 -25.51 -9.72
N ILE A 67 -12.80 -25.03 -9.11
CA ILE A 67 -12.78 -24.61 -7.70
C ILE A 67 -13.62 -23.34 -7.51
N GLN A 68 -13.49 -22.36 -8.42
CA GLN A 68 -14.31 -21.15 -8.44
C GLN A 68 -15.79 -21.46 -8.71
N ALA A 69 -16.09 -22.40 -9.63
CA ALA A 69 -17.45 -22.84 -9.93
C ALA A 69 -18.09 -23.59 -8.75
N ALA A 70 -17.32 -24.44 -8.05
CA ALA A 70 -17.77 -25.11 -6.84
C ALA A 70 -18.10 -24.11 -5.73
N LEU A 71 -17.27 -23.07 -5.55
CA LEU A 71 -17.49 -22.00 -4.59
C LEU A 71 -18.72 -21.15 -4.95
N ALA A 72 -18.90 -20.82 -6.24
CA ALA A 72 -20.05 -20.09 -6.74
C ALA A 72 -21.36 -20.91 -6.65
N GLN A 73 -21.31 -22.23 -6.87
CA GLN A 73 -22.45 -23.13 -6.66
C GLN A 73 -22.83 -23.23 -5.18
N ALA A 74 -21.85 -23.24 -4.28
CA ALA A 74 -22.09 -23.21 -2.84
C ALA A 74 -22.77 -21.90 -2.42
N GLN A 75 -22.40 -20.76 -3.02
CA GLN A 75 -23.00 -19.44 -2.76
C GLN A 75 -24.42 -19.28 -3.35
N ARG A 76 -24.74 -19.97 -4.46
CA ARG A 76 -26.08 -19.89 -5.10
C ARG A 76 -27.15 -20.74 -4.42
N ARG A 77 -26.78 -21.65 -3.51
CA ARG A 77 -27.75 -22.40 -2.71
C ARG A 77 -28.36 -21.48 -1.65
N ARG A 78 -29.51 -20.88 -1.98
CA ARG A 78 -30.39 -20.25 -0.97
C ARG A 78 -30.69 -21.28 0.13
N PRO A 79 -30.63 -20.91 1.42
CA PRO A 79 -31.03 -21.81 2.48
C PRO A 79 -32.52 -22.09 2.34
N ARG A 80 -32.89 -23.35 2.05
CA ARG A 80 -34.28 -23.80 2.17
C ARG A 80 -34.68 -23.59 3.63
N ARG A 81 -35.74 -22.81 3.86
CA ARG A 81 -36.39 -22.69 5.17
C ARG A 81 -36.88 -24.08 5.57
N PHE A 82 -36.12 -24.79 6.40
CA PHE A 82 -36.60 -25.99 7.06
C PHE A 82 -37.52 -25.57 8.21
N GLY A 83 -38.75 -26.08 8.18
CA GLY A 83 -39.75 -25.87 9.21
C GLY A 83 -39.26 -26.37 10.57
N ALA A 84 -39.66 -25.64 11.62
CA ALA A 84 -39.22 -25.81 13.00
C ALA A 84 -39.72 -27.11 13.67
N LYS A 85 -39.23 -28.28 13.23
CA LYS A 85 -39.33 -29.55 13.95
C LYS A 85 -38.14 -30.45 13.63
N GLN A 86 -36.96 -30.13 14.16
CA GLN A 86 -35.86 -31.08 14.46
C GLN A 86 -34.67 -30.31 15.04
N ILE A 87 -34.78 -29.95 16.33
CA ILE A 87 -33.67 -29.44 17.12
C ILE A 87 -33.05 -30.64 17.83
N GLY A 88 -31.85 -31.02 17.44
CA GLY A 88 -31.12 -32.08 18.13
C GLY A 88 -29.85 -32.55 17.41
N ALA A 89 -29.01 -31.62 16.91
CA ALA A 89 -27.61 -31.93 16.53
C ALA A 89 -26.78 -30.73 16.03
N VAL A 90 -27.35 -29.55 15.74
CA VAL A 90 -26.69 -28.51 14.90
C VAL A 90 -26.21 -27.28 15.70
N GLY A 91 -25.98 -27.42 17.02
CA GLY A 91 -25.57 -26.30 17.87
C GLY A 91 -24.13 -25.79 17.62
N LEU A 92 -23.20 -26.66 17.24
CA LEU A 92 -21.77 -26.30 17.10
C LEU A 92 -21.40 -25.75 15.72
N THR A 93 -22.06 -26.20 14.64
CA THR A 93 -21.70 -25.80 13.27
C THR A 93 -22.29 -24.45 12.87
N ALA A 94 -23.44 -24.08 13.43
CA ALA A 94 -24.07 -22.77 13.19
C ALA A 94 -23.23 -21.62 13.77
N ALA A 95 -22.58 -21.82 14.91
CA ALA A 95 -21.70 -20.83 15.51
C ALA A 95 -20.42 -20.63 14.68
N LEU A 96 -19.82 -21.71 14.16
CA LEU A 96 -18.64 -21.63 13.28
C LEU A 96 -18.96 -20.97 11.94
N ALA A 97 -20.09 -21.32 11.33
CA ALA A 97 -20.54 -20.70 10.07
C ALA A 97 -20.92 -19.22 10.26
N ALA A 98 -21.56 -18.86 11.37
CA ALA A 98 -21.85 -17.46 11.71
C ALA A 98 -20.57 -16.68 12.04
N SER A 99 -19.57 -17.31 12.66
CA SER A 99 -18.25 -16.69 12.93
C SER A 99 -17.45 -16.48 11.65
N LEU A 100 -17.52 -17.43 10.71
CA LEU A 100 -16.91 -17.31 9.38
C LEU A 100 -17.65 -16.29 8.51
N ALA A 101 -18.97 -16.28 8.52
CA ALA A 101 -19.77 -15.30 7.80
C ALA A 101 -19.62 -13.90 8.38
N ALA A 102 -19.60 -13.75 9.71
CA ALA A 102 -19.26 -12.51 10.38
C ALA A 102 -17.82 -12.11 10.11
N GLY A 103 -16.87 -13.05 10.07
CA GLY A 103 -15.48 -12.79 9.68
C GLY A 103 -15.35 -12.27 8.25
N VAL A 104 -16.08 -12.86 7.29
CA VAL A 104 -16.14 -12.43 5.88
C VAL A 104 -16.87 -11.09 5.73
N PHE A 105 -17.95 -10.85 6.48
CA PHE A 105 -18.69 -9.58 6.45
C PHE A 105 -17.94 -8.45 7.18
N PHE A 106 -17.22 -8.75 8.28
CA PHE A 106 -16.25 -7.84 8.90
C PHE A 106 -15.05 -7.57 7.99
N TRP A 107 -14.70 -8.51 7.10
CA TRP A 107 -13.67 -8.33 6.07
C TRP A 107 -14.08 -7.34 4.97
N GLN A 108 -15.38 -7.18 4.72
CA GLN A 108 -15.93 -6.23 3.73
C GLN A 108 -16.03 -4.78 4.26
N GLY A 109 -15.55 -4.51 5.47
CA GLY A 109 -15.86 -3.27 6.19
C GLY A 109 -14.79 -2.17 6.21
N ARG A 110 -13.55 -2.36 5.72
CA ARG A 110 -12.50 -1.33 5.87
C ARG A 110 -11.53 -1.26 4.70
N ASP A 111 -11.96 -0.71 3.57
CA ASP A 111 -11.04 -0.21 2.54
C ASP A 111 -10.30 1.07 2.97
N THR A 112 -10.29 1.40 4.26
CA THR A 112 -9.62 2.58 4.82
C THR A 112 -8.41 2.12 5.63
N TYR A 113 -7.25 2.70 5.31
CA TYR A 113 -5.96 2.44 5.91
C TYR A 113 -5.46 3.71 6.59
N ALA A 114 -4.83 3.55 7.75
CA ALA A 114 -4.20 4.66 8.45
C ALA A 114 -2.92 4.20 9.14
N THR A 115 -1.99 5.14 9.30
CA THR A 115 -0.74 5.00 10.04
C THR A 115 -0.69 6.02 11.18
N GLY A 116 -0.14 5.61 12.32
CA GLY A 116 0.20 6.50 13.42
C GLY A 116 1.46 7.33 13.17
N ILE A 117 1.84 8.15 14.16
CA ILE A 117 3.10 8.89 14.14
C ILE A 117 4.27 7.90 14.23
N GLY A 118 5.24 8.02 13.32
CA GLY A 118 6.41 7.15 13.20
C GLY A 118 6.10 5.78 12.60
N GLU A 119 4.85 5.49 12.25
CA GLU A 119 4.45 4.22 11.65
C GLU A 119 4.45 4.32 10.13
N GLN A 120 5.04 3.33 9.46
CA GLN A 120 4.95 3.16 8.02
C GLN A 120 4.37 1.78 7.70
N ARG A 121 3.65 1.68 6.57
CA ARG A 121 3.04 0.42 6.12
C ARG A 121 3.25 0.19 4.65
N VAL A 122 3.44 -1.07 4.27
CA VAL A 122 3.41 -1.49 2.86
C VAL A 122 2.16 -2.34 2.62
N LEU A 123 1.43 -1.99 1.57
CA LEU A 123 0.16 -2.59 1.19
C LEU A 123 0.26 -3.12 -0.23
N GLN A 124 -0.02 -4.41 -0.40
CA GLN A 124 -0.23 -5.03 -1.71
C GLN A 124 -1.72 -4.90 -2.08
N LEU A 125 -2.02 -4.26 -3.20
CA LEU A 125 -3.38 -4.05 -3.66
C LEU A 125 -3.88 -5.20 -4.53
N ALA A 126 -5.20 -5.33 -4.63
CA ALA A 126 -5.86 -6.40 -5.40
C ALA A 126 -5.61 -6.32 -6.91
N ASP A 127 -5.12 -5.19 -7.43
CA ASP A 127 -4.75 -5.03 -8.84
C ASP A 127 -3.26 -5.33 -9.11
N GLY A 128 -2.50 -5.78 -8.11
CA GLY A 128 -1.06 -6.02 -8.19
C GLY A 128 -0.20 -4.78 -7.92
N SER A 129 -0.80 -3.61 -7.71
CA SER A 129 -0.05 -2.40 -7.33
C SER A 129 0.44 -2.49 -5.88
N ARG A 130 1.57 -1.82 -5.57
CA ARG A 130 2.07 -1.66 -4.20
C ARG A 130 1.94 -0.22 -3.74
N VAL A 131 1.58 -0.05 -2.48
CA VAL A 131 1.52 1.25 -1.82
C VAL A 131 2.36 1.23 -0.56
N ARG A 132 3.29 2.17 -0.44
CA ARG A 132 3.98 2.45 0.81
C ARG A 132 3.30 3.68 1.41
N LEU A 133 2.79 3.56 2.63
CA LEU A 133 2.09 4.60 3.36
C LEU A 133 2.99 5.10 4.49
N ASP A 134 3.27 6.40 4.50
CA ASP A 134 4.18 7.03 5.46
C ASP A 134 3.49 7.38 6.80
N THR A 135 4.23 7.91 7.76
CA THR A 135 3.74 8.41 9.05
C THR A 135 2.52 9.32 8.94
N ALA A 136 1.58 9.16 9.88
CA ALA A 136 0.39 10.00 10.05
C ALA A 136 -0.43 10.17 8.76
N SER A 137 -0.69 9.06 8.06
CA SER A 137 -1.40 9.05 6.79
C SER A 137 -2.76 8.35 6.87
N LYS A 138 -3.69 8.77 6.02
CA LYS A 138 -5.05 8.20 5.90
C LYS A 138 -5.42 8.05 4.45
N MET A 139 -5.70 6.81 4.05
CA MET A 139 -6.00 6.43 2.67
C MET A 139 -7.26 5.58 2.62
N ARG A 140 -8.06 5.70 1.55
CA ARG A 140 -9.18 4.81 1.26
C ARG A 140 -9.10 4.27 -0.16
N ILE A 141 -9.38 2.99 -0.34
CA ILE A 141 -9.39 2.32 -1.64
C ILE A 141 -10.83 2.21 -2.13
N ARG A 142 -11.05 2.49 -3.42
CA ARG A 142 -12.35 2.36 -4.08
C ARG A 142 -12.15 1.81 -5.49
N PHE A 143 -11.94 0.51 -5.58
CA PHE A 143 -11.77 -0.13 -6.88
C PHE A 143 -13.14 -0.51 -7.47
N THR A 144 -13.31 -0.22 -8.74
CA THR A 144 -14.48 -0.57 -9.54
C THR A 144 -14.05 -1.30 -10.80
N ALA A 145 -15.01 -1.77 -11.60
CA ALA A 145 -14.69 -2.37 -12.90
C ALA A 145 -14.05 -1.38 -13.88
N GLY A 146 -14.38 -0.09 -13.79
CA GLY A 146 -13.91 0.94 -14.72
C GLY A 146 -12.69 1.75 -14.23
N GLU A 147 -12.43 1.79 -12.94
CA GLU A 147 -11.37 2.64 -12.35
C GLU A 147 -10.79 2.03 -11.06
N ARG A 148 -9.49 2.21 -10.86
CA ARG A 148 -8.78 1.90 -9.61
C ARG A 148 -8.55 3.20 -8.85
N ARG A 149 -9.52 3.61 -8.02
CA ARG A 149 -9.42 4.87 -7.28
C ARG A 149 -8.87 4.68 -5.87
N ILE A 150 -8.03 5.61 -5.44
CA ILE A 150 -7.53 5.76 -4.09
C ILE A 150 -7.76 7.20 -3.63
N GLU A 151 -8.33 7.38 -2.45
CA GLU A 151 -8.49 8.67 -1.79
C GLU A 151 -7.41 8.81 -0.72
N LEU A 152 -6.48 9.75 -0.91
CA LEU A 152 -5.51 10.12 0.14
C LEU A 152 -6.02 11.39 0.83
N ALA A 153 -6.58 11.22 2.03
CA ALA A 153 -7.14 12.33 2.80
C ALA A 153 -6.05 13.18 3.45
N GLU A 154 -4.99 12.54 3.94
CA GLU A 154 -3.90 13.18 4.68
C GLU A 154 -2.65 12.28 4.66
N GLY A 155 -1.47 12.89 4.76
CA GLY A 155 -0.19 12.19 4.88
C GLY A 155 0.53 11.99 3.56
N GLN A 156 1.29 10.92 3.42
CA GLN A 156 2.16 10.68 2.28
C GLN A 156 2.16 9.20 1.88
N ALA A 157 2.16 8.95 0.58
CA ALA A 157 2.20 7.60 0.05
C ALA A 157 2.99 7.53 -1.26
N LEU A 158 3.79 6.47 -1.41
CA LEU A 158 4.42 6.07 -2.67
C LEU A 158 3.58 4.97 -3.32
N PHE A 159 3.28 5.13 -4.61
CA PHE A 159 2.51 4.20 -5.41
C PHE A 159 3.40 3.59 -6.49
N GLU A 160 3.55 2.27 -6.46
CA GLU A 160 4.10 1.47 -7.55
C GLU A 160 2.93 0.80 -8.28
N VAL A 161 2.47 1.44 -9.36
CA VAL A 161 1.21 1.07 -10.03
C VAL A 161 1.45 -0.03 -11.06
N ALA A 162 0.67 -1.10 -10.97
CA ALA A 162 0.63 -2.15 -11.98
C ALA A 162 0.09 -1.60 -13.31
N HIS A 163 0.77 -1.93 -14.40
CA HIS A 163 0.39 -1.47 -15.74
C HIS A 163 -0.94 -2.10 -16.17
N ASN A 164 -1.95 -1.26 -16.40
CA ASN A 164 -3.24 -1.68 -16.96
C ASN A 164 -3.90 -0.47 -17.64
N PRO A 165 -3.79 -0.34 -18.97
CA PRO A 165 -4.34 0.80 -19.71
C PRO A 165 -5.87 0.78 -19.81
N GLY A 166 -6.50 -0.39 -19.65
CA GLY A 166 -7.96 -0.54 -19.71
C GLY A 166 -8.68 -0.09 -18.43
N ARG A 167 -7.96 0.14 -17.34
CA ARG A 167 -8.52 0.56 -16.06
C ARG A 167 -7.59 1.57 -15.38
N PRO A 168 -7.79 2.90 -15.52
CA PRO A 168 -6.86 3.88 -15.00
C PRO A 168 -6.70 3.78 -13.47
N PHE A 169 -5.52 4.13 -12.99
CA PHE A 169 -5.23 4.25 -11.56
C PHE A 169 -5.29 5.73 -11.16
N VAL A 170 -6.17 6.06 -10.23
CA VAL A 170 -6.45 7.45 -9.88
C VAL A 170 -6.27 7.65 -8.38
N VAL A 171 -5.40 8.60 -8.01
CA VAL A 171 -5.20 9.03 -6.63
C VAL A 171 -5.81 10.42 -6.48
N SER A 172 -6.86 10.55 -5.68
CA SER A 172 -7.52 11.81 -5.39
C SER A 172 -7.18 12.31 -3.99
N THR A 173 -6.86 13.59 -3.87
CA THR A 173 -6.81 14.34 -2.63
C THR A 173 -7.90 15.42 -2.65
N THR A 174 -8.01 16.21 -1.57
CA THR A 174 -8.90 17.38 -1.54
C THR A 174 -8.56 18.41 -2.63
N ASP A 175 -7.28 18.54 -3.03
CA ASP A 175 -6.85 19.61 -3.93
C ASP A 175 -6.53 19.11 -5.35
N ALA A 176 -6.32 17.82 -5.55
CA ALA A 176 -5.80 17.26 -6.79
C ALA A 176 -6.36 15.88 -7.13
N SER A 177 -6.37 15.55 -8.43
CA SER A 177 -6.59 14.21 -8.95
C SER A 177 -5.40 13.81 -9.82
N VAL A 178 -4.76 12.69 -9.50
CA VAL A 178 -3.57 12.17 -10.18
C VAL A 178 -3.96 10.90 -10.91
N THR A 179 -3.77 10.86 -12.22
CA THR A 179 -4.05 9.69 -13.05
C THR A 179 -2.74 9.08 -13.56
N ALA A 180 -2.62 7.76 -13.39
CA ALA A 180 -1.42 6.99 -13.67
C ALA A 180 -1.73 5.77 -14.54
N VAL A 181 -0.80 5.42 -15.43
CA VAL A 181 -0.84 4.19 -16.26
C VAL A 181 0.50 3.47 -16.15
N GLY A 182 0.67 2.65 -15.12
CA GLY A 182 1.90 1.88 -14.90
C GLY A 182 3.10 2.76 -14.56
N THR A 183 3.10 3.36 -13.36
CA THR A 183 4.07 4.39 -12.97
C THR A 183 4.49 4.23 -11.52
N VAL A 184 5.62 4.84 -11.17
CA VAL A 184 6.05 5.00 -9.77
C VAL A 184 6.01 6.48 -9.43
N PHE A 185 5.18 6.85 -8.47
CA PHE A 185 5.01 8.25 -8.06
C PHE A 185 4.62 8.36 -6.59
N GLU A 186 4.92 9.50 -6.00
CA GLU A 186 4.54 9.85 -4.64
C GLU A 186 3.44 10.90 -4.66
N VAL A 187 2.49 10.78 -3.73
CA VAL A 187 1.56 11.86 -3.37
C VAL A 187 1.70 12.17 -1.89
N ARG A 188 1.91 13.44 -1.59
CA ARG A 188 1.96 13.98 -0.23
C ARG A 188 0.91 15.07 -0.06
N ARG A 189 0.14 14.97 1.01
CA ARG A 189 -0.92 15.90 1.39
C ARG A 189 -0.72 16.39 2.81
N VAL A 190 -0.39 17.67 2.97
CA VAL A 190 -0.23 18.32 4.28
C VAL A 190 -0.97 19.65 4.30
N GLY A 191 -1.86 19.85 5.28
CA GLY A 191 -2.58 21.13 5.45
C GLY A 191 -3.52 21.49 4.30
N SER A 192 -3.13 22.40 3.41
CA SER A 192 -3.85 22.78 2.18
C SER A 192 -2.99 22.63 0.91
N GLU A 193 -1.91 21.86 1.01
CA GLU A 193 -0.97 21.62 -0.09
C GLU A 193 -0.96 20.12 -0.43
N THR A 194 -1.13 19.83 -1.71
CA THR A 194 -0.88 18.53 -2.32
C THR A 194 0.37 18.61 -3.16
N ARG A 195 1.31 17.69 -2.98
CA ARG A 195 2.52 17.56 -3.76
C ARG A 195 2.54 16.19 -4.41
N VAL A 196 2.89 16.16 -5.69
CA VAL A 196 3.01 14.94 -6.49
C VAL A 196 4.40 14.90 -7.07
N VAL A 197 5.17 13.84 -6.80
CA VAL A 197 6.51 13.64 -7.36
C VAL A 197 6.49 12.41 -8.25
N LEU A 198 6.95 12.55 -9.50
CA LEU A 198 7.04 11.43 -10.42
C LEU A 198 8.45 10.82 -10.39
N VAL A 199 8.53 9.52 -10.08
CA VAL A 199 9.78 8.76 -10.08
C VAL A 199 10.02 8.13 -11.45
N SER A 200 9.01 7.43 -12.00
CA SER A 200 9.11 6.75 -13.29
C SER A 200 7.76 6.66 -14.00
N GLY A 201 7.79 6.69 -15.34
CA GLY A 201 6.61 6.66 -16.20
C GLY A 201 6.04 8.05 -16.46
N ALA A 202 4.72 8.19 -16.43
CA ALA A 202 4.01 9.42 -16.78
C ALA A 202 2.69 9.55 -15.99
N VAL A 203 2.51 10.67 -15.29
CA VAL A 203 1.27 10.94 -14.53
C VAL A 203 0.64 12.24 -14.99
N ASP A 204 -0.68 12.25 -15.02
CA ASP A 204 -1.50 13.45 -15.26
C ASP A 204 -2.01 13.98 -13.93
N VAL A 205 -1.77 15.26 -13.64
CA VAL A 205 -2.20 15.91 -12.42
C VAL A 205 -3.22 17.00 -12.76
N ALA A 206 -4.45 16.83 -12.30
CA ALA A 206 -5.53 17.82 -12.42
C ALA A 206 -5.81 18.46 -11.06
N GLN A 207 -6.23 19.72 -11.06
CA GLN A 207 -6.72 20.39 -9.86
C GLN A 207 -8.18 19.97 -9.59
N ALA A 208 -8.53 19.73 -8.33
CA ALA A 208 -9.89 19.31 -7.98
C ALA A 208 -10.92 20.45 -8.11
N ALA A 209 -10.54 21.68 -7.74
CA ALA A 209 -11.45 22.83 -7.69
C ALA A 209 -11.66 23.54 -9.04
N ALA A 210 -10.75 23.33 -10.00
CA ALA A 210 -10.80 23.95 -11.33
C ALA A 210 -10.33 22.91 -12.36
N PRO A 211 -11.25 22.07 -12.89
CA PRO A 211 -10.93 21.08 -13.90
C PRO A 211 -10.55 21.75 -15.23
N GLY A 212 -9.30 22.21 -15.33
CA GLY A 212 -8.63 22.61 -16.56
C GLY A 212 -7.87 21.43 -17.19
N ALA A 213 -7.05 21.72 -18.20
CA ALA A 213 -6.19 20.71 -18.81
C ALA A 213 -5.24 20.11 -17.74
N PRO A 214 -5.16 18.78 -17.61
CA PRO A 214 -4.25 18.15 -16.66
C PRO A 214 -2.80 18.46 -17.03
N GLN A 215 -1.97 18.63 -16.01
CA GLN A 215 -0.53 18.78 -16.16
C GLN A 215 0.12 17.41 -16.21
N ARG A 216 0.74 17.07 -17.34
CA ARG A 216 1.57 15.87 -17.46
C ARG A 216 2.91 16.10 -16.75
N LEU A 217 3.26 15.25 -15.80
CA LEU A 217 4.59 15.21 -15.21
C LEU A 217 5.50 14.22 -15.94
N GLN A 218 6.78 14.56 -16.00
CA GLN A 218 7.89 13.68 -16.40
C GLN A 218 8.69 13.24 -15.17
N PRO A 219 9.49 12.14 -15.26
CA PRO A 219 10.36 11.72 -14.16
C PRO A 219 11.23 12.87 -13.61
N ASN A 220 11.44 12.89 -12.29
CA ASN A 220 12.13 13.97 -11.58
C ASN A 220 11.42 15.34 -11.64
N GLN A 221 10.13 15.36 -11.94
CA GLN A 221 9.29 16.53 -11.77
C GLN A 221 8.34 16.37 -10.59
N GLN A 222 7.98 17.52 -10.04
CA GLN A 222 7.03 17.66 -8.96
C GLN A 222 5.96 18.68 -9.36
N SER A 223 4.69 18.38 -9.06
CA SER A 223 3.61 19.37 -9.02
C SER A 223 3.26 19.69 -7.58
N ALA A 224 3.32 20.97 -7.19
CA ALA A 224 2.83 21.46 -5.91
C ALA A 224 1.54 22.26 -6.14
N ILE A 225 0.44 21.80 -5.56
CA ILE A 225 -0.89 22.39 -5.66
C ILE A 225 -1.27 22.96 -4.31
N LYS A 226 -1.48 24.28 -4.27
CA LYS A 226 -1.89 25.01 -3.07
C LYS A 226 -2.86 26.11 -3.44
N SER A 227 -3.99 26.18 -2.74
CA SER A 227 -5.02 27.20 -2.99
C SER A 227 -5.48 27.26 -4.46
N GLY A 228 -5.63 26.10 -5.12
CA GLY A 228 -6.06 26.01 -6.51
C GLY A 228 -5.02 26.48 -7.54
N LYS A 229 -3.76 26.67 -7.16
CA LYS A 229 -2.66 26.98 -8.08
C LYS A 229 -1.67 25.83 -8.09
N ALA A 230 -1.33 25.35 -9.29
CA ALA A 230 -0.36 24.29 -9.50
C ALA A 230 0.95 24.89 -10.00
N LYS A 231 2.07 24.53 -9.39
CA LYS A 231 3.42 24.87 -9.84
C LYS A 231 4.21 23.59 -10.08
N VAL A 232 4.76 23.46 -11.28
CA VAL A 232 5.66 22.37 -11.62
C VAL A 232 7.12 22.82 -11.42
N SER A 233 7.94 21.96 -10.84
CA SER A 233 9.38 22.16 -10.68
C SER A 233 10.14 20.85 -10.84
N THR A 234 11.44 20.92 -11.10
CA THR A 234 12.32 19.76 -11.03
C THR A 234 12.69 19.45 -9.59
N VAL A 235 12.87 18.16 -9.28
CA VAL A 235 13.28 17.66 -7.96
C VAL A 235 14.09 16.39 -8.14
N ASN A 236 14.96 16.06 -7.18
CA ASN A 236 15.55 14.74 -7.11
C ASN A 236 14.51 13.76 -6.53
N ALA A 237 13.96 12.88 -7.37
CA ALA A 237 12.92 11.95 -6.95
C ALA A 237 13.41 10.92 -5.91
N HIS A 238 14.68 10.52 -5.96
CA HIS A 238 15.28 9.61 -4.98
C HIS A 238 15.35 10.28 -3.59
N THR A 239 15.83 11.51 -3.52
CA THR A 239 15.82 12.30 -2.27
C THR A 239 14.39 12.46 -1.73
N ALA A 240 13.43 12.80 -2.58
CA ALA A 240 12.04 12.98 -2.19
C ALA A 240 11.40 11.72 -1.61
N THR A 241 11.83 10.54 -2.07
CA THR A 241 11.27 9.23 -1.69
C THR A 241 12.15 8.44 -0.72
N SER A 242 13.25 9.02 -0.22
CA SER A 242 14.21 8.38 0.70
C SER A 242 13.59 7.87 2.01
N TRP A 243 12.46 8.44 2.43
CA TRP A 243 11.69 7.97 3.60
C TRP A 243 11.24 6.52 3.46
N THR A 244 11.12 6.03 2.22
CA THR A 244 10.78 4.63 1.97
C THR A 244 11.87 3.68 2.41
N ASP A 245 13.13 4.11 2.41
CA ASP A 245 14.27 3.34 2.89
C ASP A 245 14.57 3.59 4.38
N GLY A 246 13.67 4.32 5.07
CA GLY A 246 13.85 4.72 6.47
C GLY A 246 14.78 5.91 6.67
N GLU A 247 15.12 6.63 5.60
CA GLU A 247 16.05 7.76 5.62
C GLU A 247 15.32 9.10 5.37
N LEU A 248 15.82 10.19 5.94
CA LEU A 248 15.36 11.54 5.61
C LEU A 248 16.54 12.35 5.08
N THR A 249 16.53 12.61 3.77
CA THR A 249 17.60 13.38 3.11
C THR A 249 17.18 14.83 2.90
N PHE A 250 18.02 15.77 3.35
CA PHE A 250 17.81 17.21 3.19
C PHE A 250 18.92 17.81 2.34
N VAL A 251 18.57 18.47 1.23
CA VAL A 251 19.50 19.17 0.34
C VAL A 251 19.02 20.61 0.22
N ASP A 252 19.87 21.58 0.59
CA ASP A 252 19.56 23.01 0.59
C ASP A 252 18.20 23.36 1.24
N THR A 253 17.79 22.55 2.22
CA THR A 253 16.48 22.67 2.88
C THR A 253 16.60 23.60 4.09
N PRO A 254 15.75 24.64 4.22
CA PRO A 254 15.75 25.48 5.41
C PRO A 254 15.58 24.64 6.68
N LEU A 255 16.38 24.95 7.72
CA LEU A 255 16.35 24.19 8.98
C LEU A 255 14.94 24.07 9.59
N ALA A 256 14.12 25.11 9.44
CA ALA A 256 12.73 25.08 9.90
C ALA A 256 11.89 24.00 9.20
N ASP A 257 12.10 23.79 7.90
CA ASP A 257 11.39 22.79 7.11
C ASP A 257 11.92 21.38 7.43
N ALA A 258 13.24 21.24 7.63
CA ALA A 258 13.85 19.98 8.06
C ALA A 258 13.36 19.55 9.45
N VAL A 259 13.31 20.47 10.42
CA VAL A 259 12.75 20.20 11.75
C VAL A 259 11.27 19.85 11.67
N ALA A 260 10.50 20.56 10.83
CA ALA A 260 9.10 20.23 10.59
C ALA A 260 8.92 18.82 10.01
N GLU A 261 9.81 18.39 9.12
CA GLU A 261 9.82 17.05 8.55
C GLU A 261 10.13 15.99 9.61
N VAL A 262 11.22 16.15 10.37
CA VAL A 262 11.60 15.22 11.44
C VAL A 262 10.49 15.10 12.49
N ASN A 263 9.86 16.22 12.86
CA ASN A 263 8.76 16.23 13.82
C ASN A 263 7.54 15.42 13.39
N ARG A 264 7.38 15.07 12.11
CA ARG A 264 6.30 14.16 11.66
C ARG A 264 6.47 12.72 12.18
N TYR A 265 7.68 12.34 12.56
CA TYR A 265 8.02 11.00 13.02
C TYR A 265 8.11 10.93 14.54
N LEU A 266 8.06 12.07 15.24
CA LEU A 266 8.27 12.15 16.68
C LEU A 266 6.95 12.40 17.42
N ALA A 267 6.67 11.55 18.41
CA ALA A 267 5.56 11.81 19.35
C ALA A 267 5.81 13.06 20.20
N ALA A 268 7.08 13.37 20.49
CA ALA A 268 7.51 14.58 21.21
C ALA A 268 8.26 15.51 20.23
N PRO A 269 7.66 16.64 19.80
CA PRO A 269 8.27 17.51 18.81
C PRO A 269 9.53 18.21 19.31
N ILE A 270 10.54 18.28 18.45
CA ILE A 270 11.73 19.12 18.65
C ILE A 270 11.33 20.57 18.41
N ARG A 271 11.62 21.43 19.40
CA ARG A 271 11.45 22.89 19.27
C ARG A 271 12.78 23.49 18.84
N GLY A 272 12.79 24.19 17.70
CA GLY A 272 13.93 25.02 17.33
C GLY A 272 14.06 26.24 18.25
N PRO A 273 15.25 26.85 18.39
CA PRO A 273 15.39 28.13 19.08
C PRO A 273 14.52 29.20 18.37
N PRO A 274 13.94 30.15 19.11
CA PRO A 274 13.14 31.22 18.50
C PRO A 274 13.98 31.98 17.48
N ARG A 275 13.39 32.32 16.32
CA ARG A 275 14.07 33.14 15.30
C ARG A 275 14.57 34.42 15.97
N PRO A 276 15.86 34.80 15.86
CA PRO A 276 16.28 36.14 16.25
C PRO A 276 15.47 37.12 15.39
N ALA A 277 14.77 38.04 16.04
CA ALA A 277 14.02 39.07 15.34
C ALA A 277 14.99 39.82 14.41
N CYS A 278 14.69 39.82 13.10
CA CYS A 278 15.42 40.64 12.15
C CYS A 278 15.28 42.11 12.56
N ARG A 279 16.30 42.66 13.24
CA ARG A 279 16.47 44.11 13.33
C ARG A 279 16.78 44.61 11.93
N ARG A 280 15.77 45.17 11.25
CA ARG A 280 16.04 46.12 10.16
C ARG A 280 16.79 47.31 10.78
N ARG A 281 18.01 47.56 10.31
CA ARG A 281 18.67 48.86 10.46
C ARG A 281 18.18 49.77 9.34
#